data_AF-A0A940V9J5-F1
#
_entry.id   AF-A0A940V9J5-F1
#
_cell.length_a   1.000
_cell.length_b   1.000
_cell.length_c   1.000
_cell.angle_alpha   90.00
_cell.angle_beta   90.00
_cell.angle_gamma   90.00
#
_symmetry.space_group_name_H-M   'P 1'
#
loop_
_entity.id
_entity.type
_entity.pdbx_description
1 polymer ?
#
loop_
_entity_poly.entity_id
_entity_poly.type
_entity_poly.pdbx_seq_one_letter_code
_entity_poly.pdbx_strand_id
1 'polypeptide(L)'
;MFDRPIIVFIRKSRVWGTIILLIILFLGAGSLKLSSVFSSGLKDKVIVIDPGHGGADPGAQNSGIKEKDVNLDISLRLGKVLESKGCKVILTREVDKDFFLPGFVKGRMAKRVELSNRINIATENSADLFISIHANSFPKRNSYGMETYYYLKSSSGKALAEIIHEQLTKVQPDNKRKAKAGDYYIINQTEIPAIIVEVGFISNPRERKLLLSEDYRNSVADAIGSGVEHYFNAFPMGVQESSPTVAQEGPPPISENTYKLYFSNDNLENLIPEDRQINQSVWKKLDLSQKASLVMSELIQGPLSSKLTPTIAPTTKILSITTQDGLATIDFSNDIRDEFPGGVLAEDLTIRSIIWSLTQIPGIRSVRILVNGEFGDSIGGHILLDHTFTSQLGV
;
A
#
# COMPACT_ATOMS: atom_id res chain seq x y z
N MET A 1 -43.22 74.79 -9.92
CA MET A 1 -41.88 74.27 -9.56
C MET A 1 -41.29 73.73 -10.84
N PHE A 2 -40.39 74.47 -11.48
CA PHE A 2 -39.86 74.16 -12.82
C PHE A 2 -38.52 73.42 -12.68
N ASP A 3 -38.45 72.19 -13.20
CA ASP A 3 -37.21 71.43 -13.33
C ASP A 3 -36.28 72.12 -14.33
N ARG A 4 -35.08 72.49 -13.88
CA ARG A 4 -34.02 72.99 -14.76
C ARG A 4 -33.16 71.82 -15.23
N PRO A 5 -32.90 71.66 -16.54
CA PRO A 5 -32.01 70.62 -17.03
C PRO A 5 -30.56 70.92 -16.64
N ILE A 6 -29.88 69.93 -16.07
CA ILE A 6 -28.44 69.97 -15.81
C ILE A 6 -27.72 69.68 -17.13
N ILE A 7 -27.07 70.70 -17.71
CA ILE A 7 -26.22 70.55 -18.90
C ILE A 7 -24.79 70.26 -18.43
N VAL A 8 -24.31 69.04 -18.65
CA VAL A 8 -22.93 68.64 -18.34
C VAL A 8 -22.05 68.86 -19.57
N PHE A 9 -21.13 69.83 -19.49
CA PHE A 9 -20.12 70.05 -20.53
C PHE A 9 -18.93 69.11 -20.34
N ILE A 10 -18.89 68.01 -21.09
CA ILE A 10 -17.72 67.13 -21.13
C ILE A 10 -16.73 67.67 -22.17
N ARG A 11 -15.53 68.06 -21.74
CA ARG A 11 -14.45 68.46 -22.66
C ARG A 11 -14.09 67.28 -23.56
N LYS A 12 -14.13 67.47 -24.89
CA LYS A 12 -13.79 66.45 -25.90
C LYS A 12 -12.46 65.72 -25.60
N SER A 13 -11.46 66.42 -25.08
CA SER A 13 -10.16 65.82 -24.71
C SER A 13 -10.24 64.73 -23.63
N ARG A 14 -11.21 64.80 -22.71
CA ARG A 14 -11.44 63.76 -21.70
C ARG A 14 -12.11 62.52 -22.28
N VAL A 15 -12.97 62.69 -23.28
CA VAL A 15 -13.62 61.57 -24.01
C VAL A 15 -12.60 60.81 -24.84
N TRP A 16 -11.70 61.51 -25.53
CA TRP A 16 -10.61 60.86 -26.27
C TRP A 16 -9.63 60.15 -25.33
N GLY A 17 -9.34 60.73 -24.16
CA GLY A 17 -8.49 60.09 -23.14
C GLY A 17 -9.08 58.76 -22.62
N THR A 18 -10.39 58.72 -22.33
CA THR A 18 -11.04 57.48 -21.88
C THR A 18 -11.18 56.45 -22.99
N ILE A 19 -11.44 56.86 -24.23
CA ILE A 19 -11.47 55.94 -25.38
C ILE A 19 -10.09 55.32 -25.64
N ILE A 20 -9.02 56.11 -25.59
CA ILE A 20 -7.65 55.61 -25.76
C ILE A 20 -7.28 54.65 -24.62
N LEU A 21 -7.65 54.97 -23.37
CA LEU A 21 -7.41 54.07 -22.23
C LEU A 21 -8.15 52.74 -22.38
N LEU A 22 -9.41 52.76 -22.84
CA LEU A 22 -10.20 51.55 -23.10
C LEU A 22 -9.63 50.75 -24.27
N ILE A 23 -9.13 51.39 -25.32
CA ILE A 23 -8.48 50.71 -26.46
C ILE A 23 -7.15 50.08 -26.01
N ILE A 24 -6.35 50.76 -25.17
CA ILE A 24 -5.12 50.19 -24.60
C ILE A 24 -5.44 49.00 -23.69
N LEU A 25 -6.51 49.07 -22.89
CA LEU A 25 -7.00 47.95 -22.09
C LEU A 25 -7.48 46.79 -22.96
N PHE A 26 -8.18 47.08 -24.07
CA PHE A 26 -8.71 46.06 -24.98
C PHE A 26 -7.61 45.39 -25.81
N LEU A 27 -6.62 46.16 -26.29
CA LEU A 27 -5.44 45.67 -27.01
C LEU A 27 -4.44 44.96 -26.07
N GLY A 28 -4.33 45.42 -24.82
CA GLY A 28 -3.54 44.79 -23.76
C GLY A 28 -4.16 43.48 -23.28
N ALA A 29 -5.49 43.42 -23.15
CA ALA A 29 -6.22 42.20 -22.82
C ALA A 29 -6.12 41.14 -23.94
N GLY A 30 -6.10 41.56 -25.21
CA GLY A 30 -5.91 40.66 -26.36
C GLY A 30 -4.50 40.11 -26.53
N SER A 31 -3.52 40.62 -25.78
CA SER A 31 -2.10 40.23 -25.86
C SER A 31 -1.64 39.34 -24.69
N LEU A 32 -2.51 39.08 -23.72
CA LEU A 32 -2.33 37.94 -22.83
C LEU A 32 -2.69 36.69 -23.64
N LYS A 33 -1.69 36.15 -24.34
CA LYS A 33 -1.67 34.70 -24.54
C LYS A 33 -1.72 34.11 -23.14
N LEU A 34 -2.91 33.76 -22.68
CA LEU A 34 -3.11 32.79 -21.63
C LEU A 34 -2.62 31.47 -22.25
N SER A 35 -1.29 31.34 -22.36
CA SER A 35 -0.66 30.05 -22.53
C SER A 35 -1.24 29.22 -21.40
N SER A 36 -2.07 28.25 -21.75
CA SER A 36 -2.64 27.30 -20.82
C SER A 36 -1.48 26.68 -20.04
N VAL A 37 -1.25 27.18 -18.83
CA VAL A 37 -0.34 26.55 -17.86
C VAL A 37 -0.88 25.17 -17.45
N PHE A 38 -2.11 24.84 -17.87
CA PHE A 38 -2.67 23.50 -17.84
C PHE A 38 -2.71 22.89 -19.24
N SER A 39 -1.54 22.58 -19.81
CA SER A 39 -1.46 21.35 -20.60
C SER A 39 -1.46 20.25 -19.56
N SER A 40 -2.62 19.65 -19.26
CA SER A 40 -2.74 18.59 -18.26
C SER A 40 -1.68 17.52 -18.56
N GLY A 41 -0.61 17.42 -17.75
CA GLY A 41 0.44 16.40 -17.90
C GLY A 41 -0.10 14.96 -17.81
N LEU A 42 -1.39 14.85 -17.51
CA LEU A 42 -2.22 13.66 -17.44
C LEU A 42 -2.92 13.30 -18.76
N LYS A 43 -2.93 14.20 -19.75
CA LYS A 43 -3.63 13.91 -21.01
C LYS A 43 -3.01 12.67 -21.67
N ASP A 44 -3.88 11.73 -22.05
CA ASP A 44 -3.54 10.46 -22.70
C ASP A 44 -2.73 9.49 -21.82
N LYS A 45 -2.50 9.81 -20.53
CA LYS A 45 -1.91 8.88 -19.57
C LYS A 45 -2.87 7.76 -19.25
N VAL A 46 -2.39 6.52 -19.30
CA VAL A 46 -3.18 5.32 -19.03
C VAL A 46 -2.99 4.92 -17.58
N ILE A 47 -4.03 5.10 -16.76
CA ILE A 47 -3.99 4.77 -15.33
C ILE A 47 -4.87 3.56 -15.08
N VAL A 48 -4.28 2.49 -14.55
CA VAL A 48 -5.03 1.33 -14.12
C VAL A 48 -5.31 1.44 -12.63
N ILE A 49 -6.59 1.34 -12.28
CA ILE A 49 -7.06 1.33 -10.90
C ILE A 49 -7.52 -0.08 -10.58
N ASP A 50 -7.00 -0.62 -9.49
CA ASP A 50 -7.35 -1.95 -9.01
C ASP A 50 -8.16 -1.84 -7.71
N PRO A 51 -9.49 -1.98 -7.74
CA PRO A 51 -10.25 -2.10 -6.51
C PRO A 51 -9.98 -3.50 -5.90
N GLY A 52 -9.24 -3.53 -4.80
CA GLY A 52 -8.84 -4.76 -4.11
C GLY A 52 -10.03 -5.67 -3.78
N HIS A 53 -9.79 -6.97 -3.71
CA HIS A 53 -10.82 -8.00 -3.44
C HIS A 53 -11.95 -8.02 -4.50
N GLY A 54 -13.12 -8.59 -4.18
CA GLY A 54 -14.28 -8.67 -5.07
C GLY A 54 -14.95 -10.04 -5.07
N GLY A 55 -16.26 -10.06 -5.31
CA GLY A 55 -17.05 -11.29 -5.39
C GLY A 55 -17.08 -12.04 -4.06
N ALA A 56 -16.65 -13.29 -4.06
CA ALA A 56 -16.55 -14.17 -2.91
C ALA A 56 -15.42 -13.76 -1.94
N ASP A 57 -14.47 -12.94 -2.35
CA ASP A 57 -13.45 -12.35 -1.48
C ASP A 57 -13.95 -11.00 -0.92
N PRO A 58 -14.42 -10.94 0.34
CA PRO A 58 -14.92 -9.70 0.93
C PRO A 58 -13.82 -8.76 1.42
N GLY A 59 -12.56 -9.22 1.46
CA GLY A 59 -11.49 -8.61 2.25
C GLY A 59 -11.84 -8.52 3.74
N ALA A 60 -11.30 -7.54 4.42
CA ALA A 60 -11.60 -7.28 5.82
C ALA A 60 -13.09 -6.94 6.04
N GLN A 61 -13.65 -7.43 7.14
CA GLN A 61 -15.05 -7.21 7.50
C GLN A 61 -15.19 -6.81 8.95
N ASN A 62 -16.00 -5.78 9.23
CA ASN A 62 -16.32 -5.41 10.60
C ASN A 62 -17.64 -4.68 10.67
N SER A 63 -18.55 -5.05 11.57
CA SER A 63 -19.81 -4.32 11.79
C SER A 63 -20.64 -4.10 10.49
N GLY A 64 -20.63 -5.07 9.58
CA GLY A 64 -21.42 -5.05 8.34
C GLY A 64 -20.78 -4.31 7.15
N ILE A 65 -19.68 -3.56 7.34
CA ILE A 65 -18.89 -3.03 6.22
C ILE A 65 -17.92 -4.10 5.71
N LYS A 66 -17.74 -4.16 4.40
CA LYS A 66 -16.77 -5.02 3.73
C LYS A 66 -15.76 -4.16 2.97
N GLU A 67 -14.52 -4.57 3.02
CA GLU A 67 -13.42 -3.90 2.34
C GLU A 67 -13.67 -3.77 0.83
N LYS A 68 -14.09 -4.87 0.18
CA LYS A 68 -14.34 -4.88 -1.26
C LYS A 68 -15.31 -3.79 -1.76
N ASP A 69 -16.28 -3.40 -0.92
CA ASP A 69 -17.32 -2.43 -1.25
C ASP A 69 -16.77 -1.00 -1.15
N VAL A 70 -15.95 -0.74 -0.11
CA VAL A 70 -15.22 0.53 0.07
C VAL A 70 -14.22 0.74 -1.06
N ASN A 71 -13.43 -0.30 -1.37
CA ASN A 71 -12.43 -0.27 -2.44
C ASN A 71 -13.08 0.08 -3.78
N LEU A 72 -14.20 -0.58 -4.11
CA LEU A 72 -14.92 -0.34 -5.37
C LEU A 72 -15.43 1.10 -5.47
N ASP A 73 -16.10 1.60 -4.43
CA ASP A 73 -16.68 2.95 -4.46
C ASP A 73 -15.60 4.03 -4.59
N ILE A 74 -14.50 3.94 -3.85
CA ILE A 74 -13.38 4.89 -3.96
C ILE A 74 -12.72 4.79 -5.33
N SER A 75 -12.48 3.58 -5.85
CA SER A 75 -11.87 3.41 -7.17
C SER A 75 -12.74 3.97 -8.31
N LEU A 76 -14.06 3.81 -8.24
CA LEU A 76 -14.98 4.40 -9.23
C LEU A 76 -14.99 5.94 -9.17
N ARG A 77 -14.90 6.52 -7.97
CA ARG A 77 -14.74 7.97 -7.80
C ARG A 77 -13.41 8.46 -8.35
N LEU A 78 -12.32 7.78 -8.00
CA LEU A 78 -10.98 8.09 -8.50
C LEU A 78 -10.92 8.02 -10.04
N GLY A 79 -11.59 7.03 -10.64
CA GLY A 79 -11.69 6.93 -12.09
C GLY A 79 -12.29 8.18 -12.72
N LYS A 80 -13.45 8.65 -12.21
CA LYS A 80 -14.08 9.89 -12.67
C LYS A 80 -13.18 11.12 -12.49
N VAL A 81 -12.46 11.20 -11.37
CA VAL A 81 -11.52 12.30 -11.10
C VAL A 81 -10.41 12.31 -12.15
N LEU A 82 -9.77 11.16 -12.42
CA LEU A 82 -8.66 11.06 -13.38
C LEU A 82 -9.14 11.25 -14.83
N GLU A 83 -10.29 10.72 -15.21
CA GLU A 83 -10.91 10.94 -16.52
C GLU A 83 -11.19 12.43 -16.74
N SER A 84 -11.68 13.15 -15.73
CA SER A 84 -11.92 14.60 -15.81
C SER A 84 -10.63 15.41 -16.02
N LYS A 85 -9.48 14.83 -15.66
CA LYS A 85 -8.15 15.40 -15.89
C LYS A 85 -7.50 14.95 -17.22
N GLY A 86 -8.21 14.15 -18.03
CA GLY A 86 -7.77 13.73 -19.35
C GLY A 86 -7.01 12.40 -19.41
N CYS A 87 -6.93 11.66 -18.30
CA CYS A 87 -6.39 10.30 -18.31
C CYS A 87 -7.32 9.32 -19.04
N LYS A 88 -6.76 8.28 -19.63
CA LYS A 88 -7.48 7.04 -19.93
C LYS A 88 -7.46 6.17 -18.68
N VAL A 89 -8.61 5.94 -18.06
CA VAL A 89 -8.73 5.09 -16.87
C VAL A 89 -9.18 3.69 -17.25
N ILE A 90 -8.60 2.69 -16.61
CA ILE A 90 -9.02 1.29 -16.73
C ILE A 90 -9.17 0.73 -15.33
N LEU A 91 -10.36 0.26 -14.98
CA LEU A 91 -10.56 -0.46 -13.72
C LEU A 91 -10.40 -1.96 -13.94
N THR A 92 -9.69 -2.64 -13.04
CA THR A 92 -9.63 -4.12 -13.09
C THR A 92 -11.03 -4.72 -12.87
N ARG A 93 -11.87 -4.06 -12.05
CA ARG A 93 -13.31 -4.33 -11.91
C ARG A 93 -14.13 -3.06 -11.71
N GLU A 94 -15.32 -3.03 -12.30
CA GLU A 94 -16.29 -1.91 -12.16
C GLU A 94 -17.53 -2.30 -11.34
N VAL A 95 -17.66 -3.59 -11.02
CA VAL A 95 -18.76 -4.17 -10.25
C VAL A 95 -18.22 -5.16 -9.22
N ASP A 96 -19.07 -5.58 -8.29
CA ASP A 96 -18.76 -6.69 -7.39
C ASP A 96 -18.76 -7.99 -8.19
N LYS A 97 -17.56 -8.44 -8.57
CA LYS A 97 -17.34 -9.68 -9.31
C LYS A 97 -16.15 -10.43 -8.74
N ASP A 98 -16.23 -11.74 -8.84
CA ASP A 98 -15.07 -12.61 -8.72
C ASP A 98 -14.13 -12.38 -9.90
N PHE A 99 -12.83 -12.41 -9.64
CA PHE A 99 -11.82 -12.58 -10.69
C PHE A 99 -11.44 -14.07 -10.89
N PHE A 100 -12.11 -14.98 -10.16
CA PHE A 100 -11.90 -16.42 -10.32
C PHE A 100 -12.16 -16.85 -11.77
N LEU A 101 -11.11 -17.38 -12.41
CA LEU A 101 -11.18 -18.20 -13.61
C LEU A 101 -12.04 -19.46 -13.37
N PRO A 102 -12.46 -20.21 -14.41
CA PRO A 102 -13.55 -21.19 -14.31
C PRO A 102 -13.38 -22.17 -13.14
N GLY A 103 -14.50 -22.57 -12.53
CA GLY A 103 -14.60 -23.19 -11.18
C GLY A 103 -13.86 -24.50 -10.88
N PHE A 104 -12.94 -24.92 -11.75
CA PHE A 104 -11.98 -26.00 -11.53
C PHE A 104 -10.65 -25.56 -10.91
N VAL A 105 -10.26 -24.27 -10.97
CA VAL A 105 -9.06 -23.78 -10.27
C VAL A 105 -9.47 -23.30 -8.88
N LYS A 106 -8.94 -23.93 -7.83
CA LYS A 106 -9.22 -23.61 -6.41
C LYS A 106 -7.92 -23.33 -5.65
N GLY A 107 -8.05 -22.65 -4.52
CA GLY A 107 -6.94 -22.38 -3.60
C GLY A 107 -5.85 -21.49 -4.23
N ARG A 108 -4.60 -21.74 -3.85
CA ARG A 108 -3.40 -20.93 -4.17
C ARG A 108 -3.22 -20.55 -5.63
N MET A 109 -3.38 -21.53 -6.53
CA MET A 109 -3.23 -21.29 -7.96
C MET A 109 -4.30 -20.33 -8.48
N ALA A 110 -5.52 -20.43 -7.94
CA ALA A 110 -6.59 -19.52 -8.30
C ALA A 110 -6.24 -18.09 -7.88
N LYS A 111 -5.74 -17.90 -6.65
CA LYS A 111 -5.37 -16.58 -6.14
C LYS A 111 -4.18 -15.98 -6.90
N ARG A 112 -3.13 -16.75 -7.18
CA ARG A 112 -2.00 -16.24 -7.97
C ARG A 112 -2.43 -15.84 -9.38
N VAL A 113 -3.16 -16.70 -10.09
CA VAL A 113 -3.64 -16.39 -11.44
C VAL A 113 -4.58 -15.19 -11.43
N GLU A 114 -5.40 -15.06 -10.39
CA GLU A 114 -6.27 -13.91 -10.18
C GLU A 114 -5.47 -12.61 -10.05
N LEU A 115 -4.48 -12.57 -9.17
CA LEU A 115 -3.60 -11.41 -9.00
C LEU A 115 -2.77 -11.14 -10.26
N SER A 116 -2.28 -12.18 -10.96
CA SER A 116 -1.60 -12.03 -12.26
C SER A 116 -2.51 -11.40 -13.30
N ASN A 117 -3.79 -11.79 -13.36
CA ASN A 117 -4.75 -11.21 -14.29
C ASN A 117 -4.96 -9.71 -14.05
N ARG A 118 -4.97 -9.26 -12.79
CA ARG A 118 -5.05 -7.83 -12.45
C ARG A 118 -3.85 -7.05 -13.00
N ILE A 119 -2.65 -7.61 -12.87
CA ILE A 119 -1.42 -7.02 -13.41
C ILE A 119 -1.43 -7.05 -14.95
N ASN A 120 -1.85 -8.16 -15.55
CA ASN A 120 -1.91 -8.32 -17.00
C ASN A 120 -2.81 -7.27 -17.65
N ILE A 121 -3.93 -6.90 -17.02
CA ILE A 121 -4.78 -5.79 -17.49
C ILE A 121 -3.94 -4.52 -17.67
N ALA A 122 -3.02 -4.24 -16.74
CA ALA A 122 -2.17 -3.06 -16.83
C ALA A 122 -1.07 -3.19 -17.88
N THR A 123 -0.41 -4.34 -17.94
CA THR A 123 0.64 -4.62 -18.93
C THR A 123 0.08 -4.58 -20.35
N GLU A 124 -1.04 -5.25 -20.61
CA GLU A 124 -1.68 -5.33 -21.93
C GLU A 124 -2.19 -3.96 -22.42
N ASN A 125 -2.55 -3.07 -21.50
CA ASN A 125 -2.99 -1.72 -21.84
C ASN A 125 -1.85 -0.69 -21.81
N SER A 126 -0.59 -1.12 -21.63
CA SER A 126 0.57 -0.23 -21.55
C SER A 126 0.35 0.90 -20.53
N ALA A 127 -0.13 0.55 -19.34
CA ALA A 127 -0.45 1.53 -18.31
C ALA A 127 0.80 2.30 -17.87
N ASP A 128 0.66 3.62 -17.69
CA ASP A 128 1.70 4.46 -17.10
C ASP A 128 1.79 4.26 -15.59
N LEU A 129 0.67 3.99 -14.91
CA LEU A 129 0.61 3.72 -13.47
C LEU A 129 -0.38 2.60 -13.13
N PHE A 130 -0.08 1.85 -12.06
CA PHE A 130 -1.00 0.89 -11.43
C PHE A 130 -1.26 1.28 -9.98
N ILE A 131 -2.53 1.55 -9.63
CA ILE A 131 -2.93 1.99 -8.29
C ILE A 131 -3.97 1.03 -7.73
N SER A 132 -3.59 0.23 -6.74
CA SER A 132 -4.52 -0.64 -6.04
C SER A 132 -5.08 0.05 -4.80
N ILE A 133 -6.40 -0.02 -4.61
CA ILE A 133 -7.12 0.61 -3.50
C ILE A 133 -7.60 -0.47 -2.54
N HIS A 134 -7.25 -0.31 -1.26
CA HIS A 134 -7.57 -1.19 -0.15
C HIS A 134 -8.07 -0.42 1.08
N ALA A 135 -8.70 -1.13 2.02
CA ALA A 135 -9.04 -0.57 3.33
C ALA A 135 -8.59 -1.52 4.44
N ASN A 136 -7.58 -1.07 5.17
CA ASN A 136 -6.83 -1.86 6.13
C ASN A 136 -7.70 -2.37 7.29
N SER A 137 -7.19 -3.37 8.00
CA SER A 137 -7.80 -3.89 9.22
C SER A 137 -6.71 -4.31 10.18
N PHE A 138 -7.08 -4.37 11.45
CA PHE A 138 -6.13 -4.74 12.49
C PHE A 138 -6.82 -5.19 13.77
N PRO A 139 -6.19 -6.06 14.58
CA PRO A 139 -6.85 -6.56 15.78
C PRO A 139 -7.02 -5.45 16.81
N LYS A 140 -6.05 -4.54 16.93
CA LYS A 140 -6.19 -3.34 17.77
C LYS A 140 -7.08 -2.31 17.08
N ARG A 141 -8.23 -2.05 17.68
CA ARG A 141 -9.27 -1.15 17.14
C ARG A 141 -8.95 0.35 17.26
N ASN A 142 -7.74 0.71 17.69
CA ASN A 142 -7.27 2.08 17.81
C ASN A 142 -6.30 2.49 16.69
N SER A 143 -5.88 1.59 15.79
CA SER A 143 -5.07 1.94 14.61
C SER A 143 -5.89 2.78 13.63
N TYR A 144 -5.31 3.85 13.10
CA TYR A 144 -5.97 4.79 12.18
C TYR A 144 -4.97 5.44 11.23
N GLY A 145 -5.47 6.11 10.19
CA GLY A 145 -4.68 6.80 9.19
C GLY A 145 -4.46 5.97 7.94
N MET A 146 -4.32 6.65 6.80
CA MET A 146 -4.05 6.03 5.50
C MET A 146 -2.59 5.57 5.40
N GLU A 147 -2.33 4.54 4.59
CA GLU A 147 -0.99 4.02 4.26
C GLU A 147 -0.81 3.90 2.75
N THR A 148 0.44 3.95 2.31
CA THR A 148 0.76 3.74 0.89
C THR A 148 2.00 2.87 0.77
N TYR A 149 1.91 1.83 -0.03
CA TYR A 149 2.96 0.82 -0.18
C TYR A 149 3.50 0.82 -1.59
N TYR A 150 4.82 0.61 -1.70
CA TYR A 150 5.55 0.46 -2.96
C TYR A 150 6.51 -0.74 -2.86
N TYR A 151 6.92 -1.30 -4.00
CA TYR A 151 7.92 -2.36 -4.01
C TYR A 151 9.30 -1.80 -3.68
N LEU A 152 10.03 -2.43 -2.76
CA LEU A 152 11.33 -1.92 -2.27
C LEU A 152 12.34 -1.61 -3.39
N LYS A 153 12.32 -2.40 -4.48
CA LYS A 153 13.24 -2.23 -5.62
C LYS A 153 12.71 -1.32 -6.73
N SER A 154 11.52 -0.75 -6.56
CA SER A 154 10.93 0.19 -7.52
C SER A 154 11.12 1.63 -7.05
N SER A 155 12.11 2.29 -7.62
CA SER A 155 12.32 3.74 -7.44
C SER A 155 11.14 4.54 -7.97
N SER A 156 10.50 4.05 -9.04
CA SER A 156 9.34 4.70 -9.64
C SER A 156 8.08 4.59 -8.77
N GLY A 157 7.81 3.39 -8.24
CA GLY A 157 6.73 3.14 -7.29
C GLY A 157 6.93 3.90 -5.98
N LYS A 158 8.17 4.01 -5.49
CA LYS A 158 8.50 4.82 -4.31
C LYS A 158 8.13 6.28 -4.48
N ALA A 159 8.58 6.91 -5.58
CA ALA A 159 8.28 8.31 -5.86
C ALA A 159 6.76 8.55 -6.00
N LEU A 160 6.06 7.62 -6.67
CA LEU A 160 4.60 7.66 -6.78
C LEU A 160 3.91 7.58 -5.42
N ALA A 161 4.32 6.62 -4.58
CA ALA A 161 3.76 6.42 -3.25
C ALA A 161 3.95 7.64 -2.36
N GLU A 162 5.16 8.21 -2.31
CA GLU A 162 5.47 9.37 -1.47
C GLU A 162 4.64 10.60 -1.88
N ILE A 163 4.53 10.89 -3.17
CA ILE A 163 3.77 12.05 -3.68
C ILE A 163 2.25 11.89 -3.43
N ILE A 164 1.70 10.71 -3.68
CA ILE A 164 0.27 10.44 -3.41
C ILE A 164 -0.01 10.51 -1.91
N HIS A 165 0.87 9.93 -1.09
CA HIS A 165 0.70 9.92 0.36
C HIS A 165 0.73 11.33 0.96
N GLU A 166 1.54 12.23 0.42
CA GLU A 166 1.54 13.64 0.82
C GLU A 166 0.17 14.30 0.58
N GLN A 167 -0.54 13.95 -0.49
CA GLN A 167 -1.90 14.48 -0.71
C GLN A 167 -2.92 13.85 0.23
N LEU A 168 -2.82 12.54 0.49
CA LEU A 168 -3.71 11.83 1.40
C LEU A 168 -3.65 12.38 2.83
N THR A 169 -2.46 12.74 3.33
CA THR A 169 -2.32 13.34 4.68
C THR A 169 -3.02 14.69 4.83
N LYS A 170 -3.36 15.38 3.74
CA LYS A 170 -4.17 16.61 3.78
C LYS A 170 -5.65 16.33 4.07
N VAL A 171 -6.15 15.16 3.68
CA VAL A 171 -7.54 14.71 3.97
C VAL A 171 -7.70 14.36 5.44
N GLN A 172 -6.64 13.85 6.07
CA GLN A 172 -6.61 13.50 7.49
C GLN A 172 -5.34 14.08 8.13
N PRO A 173 -5.35 15.34 8.59
CA PRO A 173 -4.15 16.03 9.09
C PRO A 173 -3.51 15.40 10.34
N ASP A 174 -4.26 14.57 11.08
CA ASP A 174 -3.74 13.80 12.20
C ASP A 174 -3.09 12.46 11.78
N ASN A 175 -3.10 12.13 10.48
CA ASN A 175 -2.39 10.98 9.95
C ASN A 175 -0.87 11.22 9.97
N LYS A 176 -0.15 10.44 10.78
CA LYS A 176 1.31 10.51 10.92
C LYS A 176 2.05 9.39 10.17
N ARG A 177 1.32 8.54 9.46
CA ARG A 177 1.90 7.44 8.68
C ARG A 177 2.67 7.99 7.49
N LYS A 178 3.44 7.11 6.85
CA LYS A 178 4.26 7.43 5.69
C LYS A 178 4.13 6.34 4.65
N ALA A 179 4.47 6.68 3.41
CA ALA A 179 4.72 5.68 2.38
C ALA A 179 5.86 4.74 2.82
N LYS A 180 5.70 3.44 2.61
CA LYS A 180 6.68 2.44 3.03
C LYS A 180 6.83 1.32 2.00
N ALA A 181 8.00 0.70 1.99
CA ALA A 181 8.23 -0.47 1.17
C ALA A 181 7.43 -1.68 1.71
N GLY A 182 6.85 -2.45 0.81
CA GLY A 182 6.17 -3.71 1.11
C GLY A 182 6.37 -4.74 0.01
N ASP A 183 6.04 -6.00 0.31
CA ASP A 183 6.34 -7.16 -0.53
C ASP A 183 5.05 -7.80 -1.06
N TYR A 184 4.26 -7.02 -1.80
CA TYR A 184 2.93 -7.43 -2.27
C TYR A 184 2.98 -7.88 -3.73
N TYR A 185 2.36 -9.02 -4.03
CA TYR A 185 2.43 -9.63 -5.35
C TYR A 185 2.10 -8.66 -6.50
N ILE A 186 1.04 -7.86 -6.35
CA ILE A 186 0.53 -6.94 -7.39
C ILE A 186 1.45 -5.75 -7.69
N ILE A 187 2.36 -5.38 -6.78
CA ILE A 187 3.35 -4.32 -7.02
C ILE A 187 4.76 -4.89 -7.27
N ASN A 188 5.00 -6.14 -6.90
CA ASN A 188 6.29 -6.81 -7.10
C ASN A 188 6.45 -7.42 -8.50
N GLN A 189 5.34 -7.85 -9.11
CA GLN A 189 5.34 -8.63 -10.36
C GLN A 189 5.04 -7.76 -11.59
N THR A 190 5.37 -6.48 -11.53
CA THR A 190 5.15 -5.52 -12.61
C THR A 190 6.32 -4.55 -12.72
N GLU A 191 6.65 -4.17 -13.96
CA GLU A 191 7.60 -3.09 -14.25
C GLU A 191 6.92 -1.71 -14.31
N ILE A 192 5.58 -1.69 -14.30
CA ILE A 192 4.78 -0.46 -14.26
C ILE A 192 4.93 0.14 -12.85
N PRO A 193 5.14 1.46 -12.70
CA PRO A 193 5.12 2.10 -11.40
C PRO A 193 3.80 1.79 -10.66
N ALA A 194 3.89 1.02 -9.58
CA ALA A 194 2.76 0.40 -8.92
C ALA A 194 2.74 0.67 -7.41
N ILE A 195 1.56 0.96 -6.87
CA ILE A 195 1.35 1.20 -5.44
C ILE A 195 0.07 0.54 -4.91
N ILE A 196 0.04 0.28 -3.60
CA ILE A 196 -1.18 -0.02 -2.85
C ILE A 196 -1.50 1.17 -1.95
N VAL A 197 -2.73 1.66 -1.99
CA VAL A 197 -3.23 2.71 -1.10
C VAL A 197 -4.22 2.09 -0.13
N GLU A 198 -3.86 2.08 1.15
CA GLU A 198 -4.74 1.73 2.24
C GLU A 198 -5.46 2.96 2.76
N VAL A 199 -6.76 3.07 2.48
CA VAL A 199 -7.52 4.31 2.66
C VAL A 199 -8.04 4.55 4.08
N GLY A 200 -7.70 3.69 5.04
CA GLY A 200 -8.11 3.78 6.44
C GLY A 200 -8.42 2.41 7.05
N PHE A 201 -8.68 2.37 8.37
CA PHE A 201 -8.81 1.09 9.10
C PHE A 201 -10.27 0.69 9.39
N ILE A 202 -10.79 -0.35 8.73
CA ILE A 202 -12.13 -0.93 8.96
C ILE A 202 -12.31 -1.44 10.40
N SER A 203 -11.24 -1.85 11.08
CA SER A 203 -11.32 -2.29 12.48
C SER A 203 -11.58 -1.14 13.46
N ASN A 204 -11.24 0.09 13.09
CA ASN A 204 -11.35 1.28 13.93
C ASN A 204 -12.73 1.97 13.78
N PRO A 205 -13.50 2.16 14.87
CA PRO A 205 -14.83 2.77 14.80
C PRO A 205 -14.88 4.19 14.23
N ARG A 206 -13.84 5.01 14.45
CA ARG A 206 -13.76 6.38 13.91
C ARG A 206 -13.53 6.31 12.41
N GLU A 207 -12.53 5.54 11.99
CA GLU A 207 -12.18 5.37 10.57
C GLU A 207 -13.33 4.73 9.79
N ARG A 208 -14.04 3.75 10.34
CA ARG A 208 -15.25 3.20 9.68
C ARG A 208 -16.31 4.25 9.38
N LYS A 209 -16.53 5.21 10.29
CA LYS A 209 -17.49 6.29 10.03
C LYS A 209 -17.01 7.18 8.88
N LEU A 210 -15.70 7.38 8.75
CA LEU A 210 -15.10 8.07 7.61
C LEU A 210 -15.28 7.23 6.33
N LEU A 211 -14.91 5.96 6.34
CA LEU A 211 -15.05 5.05 5.19
C LEU A 211 -16.51 4.90 4.70
N LEU A 212 -17.50 5.06 5.60
CA LEU A 212 -18.92 5.10 5.25
C LEU A 212 -19.40 6.47 4.73
N SER A 213 -18.66 7.54 4.99
CA SER A 213 -18.98 8.90 4.53
C SER A 213 -18.67 9.07 3.04
N GLU A 214 -19.64 9.57 2.29
CA GLU A 214 -19.44 9.95 0.89
C GLU A 214 -18.40 11.06 0.73
N ASP A 215 -18.44 12.10 1.58
CA ASP A 215 -17.50 13.22 1.53
C ASP A 215 -16.06 12.77 1.73
N TYR A 216 -15.84 11.81 2.62
CA TYR A 216 -14.51 11.25 2.84
C TYR A 216 -14.03 10.46 1.63
N ARG A 217 -14.87 9.58 1.06
CA ARG A 217 -14.52 8.81 -0.13
C ARG A 217 -14.25 9.69 -1.36
N ASN A 218 -15.01 10.78 -1.53
CA ASN A 218 -14.72 11.81 -2.52
C ASN A 218 -13.36 12.49 -2.26
N SER A 219 -13.12 12.93 -1.02
CA SER A 219 -11.87 13.62 -0.64
C SER A 219 -10.64 12.73 -0.84
N VAL A 220 -10.73 11.43 -0.53
CA VAL A 220 -9.67 10.44 -0.78
C VAL A 220 -9.42 10.29 -2.28
N ALA A 221 -10.46 10.12 -3.10
CA ALA A 221 -10.34 10.03 -4.55
C ALA A 221 -9.71 11.29 -5.16
N ASP A 222 -10.14 12.48 -4.73
CA ASP A 222 -9.58 13.77 -5.17
C ASP A 222 -8.10 13.92 -4.77
N ALA A 223 -7.74 13.50 -3.56
CA ALA A 223 -6.37 13.53 -3.09
C ALA A 223 -5.45 12.59 -3.89
N ILE A 224 -5.88 11.36 -4.18
CA ILE A 224 -5.13 10.44 -5.04
C ILE A 224 -5.00 11.01 -6.45
N GLY A 225 -6.09 11.51 -7.04
CA GLY A 225 -6.06 12.13 -8.37
C GLY A 225 -5.19 13.39 -8.46
N SER A 226 -5.07 14.15 -7.37
CA SER A 226 -4.13 15.27 -7.26
C SER A 226 -2.69 14.80 -7.09
N GLY A 227 -2.47 13.69 -6.36
CA GLY A 227 -1.15 13.06 -6.24
C GLY A 227 -0.64 12.53 -7.58
N VAL A 228 -1.50 11.93 -8.40
CA VAL A 228 -1.16 11.51 -9.77
C VAL A 228 -0.78 12.70 -10.65
N GLU A 229 -1.54 13.79 -10.58
CA GLU A 229 -1.20 15.03 -11.28
C GLU A 229 0.16 15.59 -10.85
N HIS A 230 0.42 15.64 -9.54
CA HIS A 230 1.70 16.09 -8.99
C HIS A 230 2.85 15.18 -9.43
N TYR A 231 2.64 13.86 -9.48
CA TYR A 231 3.63 12.91 -9.95
C TYR A 231 4.03 13.20 -11.40
N PHE A 232 3.08 13.35 -12.32
CA PHE A 232 3.41 13.65 -13.72
C PHE A 232 3.88 15.08 -13.95
N ASN A 233 3.54 16.04 -13.08
CA ASN A 233 4.14 17.37 -13.13
C ASN A 233 5.62 17.34 -12.71
N ALA A 234 5.97 16.54 -11.70
CA ALA A 234 7.36 16.36 -11.27
C ALA A 234 8.16 15.46 -12.24
N PHE A 235 7.50 14.45 -12.81
CA PHE A 235 8.10 13.44 -13.68
C PHE A 235 7.24 13.21 -14.94
N PRO A 236 7.27 14.11 -15.94
CA PRO A 236 6.41 14.01 -17.14
C PRO A 236 6.56 12.70 -17.93
N MET A 237 7.77 12.13 -17.92
CA MET A 237 8.12 10.87 -18.57
C MET A 237 8.12 9.67 -17.60
N GLY A 238 7.63 9.86 -16.37
CA GLY A 238 7.80 8.90 -15.28
C GLY A 238 9.22 8.88 -14.72
N VAL A 239 9.38 8.16 -13.62
CA VAL A 239 10.68 7.91 -12.99
C VAL A 239 11.30 6.65 -13.60
N GLN A 240 12.53 6.76 -14.09
CA GLN A 240 13.28 5.59 -14.56
C GLN A 240 13.74 4.75 -13.37
N GLU A 241 13.64 3.43 -13.48
CA GLU A 241 14.17 2.55 -12.44
C GLU A 241 15.68 2.72 -12.31
N SER A 242 16.13 2.87 -11.06
CA SER A 242 17.54 2.98 -10.72
C SER A 242 17.92 1.78 -9.86
N SER A 243 19.18 1.33 -9.96
CA SER A 243 19.69 0.29 -9.07
C SER A 243 19.43 0.69 -7.62
N PRO A 244 18.82 -0.18 -6.79
CA PRO A 244 18.26 0.23 -5.50
C PRO A 244 19.30 0.88 -4.60
N THR A 245 19.08 2.14 -4.24
CA THR A 245 19.92 2.94 -3.33
C THR A 245 19.17 3.25 -2.03
N VAL A 246 18.74 2.25 -1.26
CA VAL A 246 18.31 2.48 0.14
C VAL A 246 18.76 1.33 1.05
N ALA A 247 19.19 1.72 2.25
CA ALA A 247 19.78 0.91 3.31
C ALA A 247 18.96 -0.34 3.65
N GLN A 248 19.69 -1.42 3.92
CA GLN A 248 19.19 -2.72 4.34
C GLN A 248 18.42 -2.59 5.67
N GLU A 249 17.09 -2.65 5.64
CA GLU A 249 16.30 -3.05 6.82
C GLU A 249 16.46 -4.57 7.00
N GLY A 250 17.65 -4.99 7.42
CA GLY A 250 17.92 -6.35 7.87
C GLY A 250 18.15 -6.35 9.38
N PRO A 251 17.79 -7.43 10.09
CA PRO A 251 18.12 -7.57 11.50
C PRO A 251 19.65 -7.55 11.68
N PRO A 252 20.18 -6.88 12.73
CA PRO A 252 21.61 -7.01 13.05
C PRO A 252 21.94 -8.48 13.36
N PRO A 253 23.17 -8.96 13.07
CA PRO A 253 23.59 -10.32 13.39
C PRO A 253 23.43 -10.65 14.90
N ILE A 254 23.28 -11.94 15.23
CA ILE A 254 23.29 -12.45 16.61
C ILE A 254 24.52 -11.92 17.38
N SER A 255 24.29 -11.40 18.59
CA SER A 255 25.35 -11.19 19.59
C SER A 255 25.63 -12.49 20.36
N GLU A 256 26.89 -12.73 20.77
CA GLU A 256 27.38 -14.06 21.19
C GLU A 256 26.46 -14.89 22.12
N ASN A 257 25.69 -14.26 23.01
CA ASN A 257 24.85 -14.95 24.00
C ASN A 257 23.34 -14.71 23.87
N THR A 258 22.89 -13.95 22.87
CA THR A 258 21.47 -13.63 22.70
C THR A 258 21.04 -13.71 21.26
N TYR A 259 19.80 -14.18 21.03
CA TYR A 259 19.12 -14.01 19.74
C TYR A 259 17.95 -13.04 19.93
N LYS A 260 17.52 -12.40 18.84
CA LYS A 260 16.45 -11.41 18.86
C LYS A 260 15.15 -12.00 18.33
N LEU A 261 14.07 -11.87 19.10
CA LEU A 261 12.74 -12.10 18.57
C LEU A 261 12.13 -10.76 18.17
N TYR A 262 11.44 -10.75 17.03
CA TYR A 262 10.89 -9.52 16.48
C TYR A 262 9.39 -9.51 16.71
N PHE A 263 8.94 -8.65 17.62
CA PHE A 263 7.53 -8.46 17.92
C PHE A 263 7.08 -7.09 17.44
N SER A 264 5.78 -6.89 17.35
CA SER A 264 5.27 -5.59 16.94
C SER A 264 5.19 -4.63 18.14
N ASN A 265 5.41 -3.34 17.92
CA ASN A 265 5.21 -2.33 18.98
C ASN A 265 3.72 -2.20 19.37
N ASP A 266 3.42 -1.42 20.41
CA ASP A 266 2.03 -1.27 20.89
C ASP A 266 1.05 -0.69 19.85
N ASN A 267 1.54 0.15 18.94
CA ASN A 267 0.73 0.69 17.83
C ASN A 267 0.65 -0.26 16.64
N LEU A 268 1.39 -1.35 16.74
CA LEU A 268 1.48 -2.43 15.78
C LEU A 268 1.94 -1.96 14.38
N GLU A 269 2.93 -1.09 14.33
CA GLU A 269 3.40 -0.46 13.07
C GLU A 269 4.80 -0.91 12.66
N ASN A 270 5.61 -1.31 13.63
CA ASN A 270 7.02 -1.61 13.44
C ASN A 270 7.41 -2.84 14.24
N LEU A 271 8.38 -3.61 13.73
CA LEU A 271 9.02 -4.67 14.48
C LEU A 271 10.07 -4.09 15.43
N ILE A 272 9.99 -4.50 16.69
CA ILE A 272 10.92 -4.16 17.76
C ILE A 272 11.62 -5.45 18.19
N PRO A 273 12.95 -5.48 18.22
CA PRO A 273 13.68 -6.63 18.70
C PRO A 273 13.56 -6.76 20.23
N GLU A 274 13.40 -7.98 20.70
CA GLU A 274 13.49 -8.37 22.09
C GLU A 274 14.56 -9.45 22.25
N ASP A 275 15.54 -9.22 23.13
CA ASP A 275 16.62 -10.17 23.36
C ASP A 275 16.12 -11.41 24.12
N ARG A 276 16.56 -12.58 23.66
CA ARG A 276 16.38 -13.88 24.31
C ARG A 276 17.74 -14.46 24.64
N GLN A 277 17.87 -15.01 25.85
CA GLN A 277 19.12 -15.61 26.31
C GLN A 277 19.34 -16.99 25.66
N ILE A 278 20.55 -17.24 25.17
CA ILE A 278 20.95 -18.54 24.64
C ILE A 278 21.57 -19.37 25.76
N ASN A 279 20.98 -20.53 26.06
CA ASN A 279 21.68 -21.54 26.84
C ASN A 279 22.74 -22.22 25.95
N GLN A 280 23.99 -21.74 26.01
CA GLN A 280 25.10 -22.21 25.18
C GLN A 280 25.35 -23.73 25.27
N SER A 281 25.11 -24.33 26.43
CA SER A 281 25.33 -25.77 26.64
C SER A 281 24.33 -26.64 25.86
N VAL A 282 23.12 -26.11 25.65
CA VAL A 282 22.07 -26.73 24.84
C VAL A 282 22.28 -26.37 23.37
N TRP A 283 22.43 -25.08 23.07
CA TRP A 283 22.50 -24.53 21.71
C TRP A 283 23.58 -25.17 20.84
N LYS A 284 24.77 -25.43 21.41
CA LYS A 284 25.88 -26.06 20.67
C LYS A 284 25.61 -27.50 20.25
N LYS A 285 24.66 -28.18 20.89
CA LYS A 285 24.28 -29.56 20.59
C LYS A 285 23.17 -29.66 19.54
N LEU A 286 22.49 -28.55 19.25
CA LEU A 286 21.36 -28.52 18.33
C LEU A 286 21.84 -28.38 16.88
N ASP A 287 21.23 -29.15 15.98
CA ASP A 287 21.32 -28.90 14.55
C ASP A 287 20.55 -27.62 14.13
N LEU A 288 20.62 -27.24 12.85
CA LEU A 288 19.96 -26.03 12.36
C LEU A 288 18.44 -26.09 12.46
N SER A 289 17.84 -27.25 12.19
CA SER A 289 16.38 -27.44 12.27
C SER A 289 15.90 -27.32 13.71
N GLN A 290 16.61 -27.91 14.66
CA GLN A 290 16.31 -27.83 16.09
C GLN A 290 16.49 -26.41 16.64
N LYS A 291 17.50 -25.67 16.18
CA LYS A 291 17.66 -24.25 16.53
C LYS A 291 16.51 -23.39 16.01
N ALA A 292 16.12 -23.59 14.75
CA ALA A 292 14.97 -22.91 14.16
C ALA A 292 13.68 -23.23 14.92
N SER A 293 13.44 -24.50 15.27
CA SER A 293 12.29 -24.92 16.08
C SER A 293 12.26 -24.24 17.45
N LEU A 294 13.40 -24.13 18.14
CA LEU A 294 13.48 -23.44 19.43
C LEU A 294 13.11 -21.96 19.27
N VAL A 295 13.73 -21.26 18.33
CA VAL A 295 13.46 -19.83 18.09
C VAL A 295 11.99 -19.59 17.71
N MET A 296 11.42 -20.42 16.84
CA MET A 296 10.03 -20.30 16.44
C MET A 296 9.04 -20.59 17.58
N SER A 297 9.35 -21.58 18.44
CA SER A 297 8.50 -21.87 19.60
C SER A 297 8.46 -20.70 20.58
N GLU A 298 9.59 -20.00 20.76
CA GLU A 298 9.69 -18.82 21.62
C GLU A 298 9.03 -17.59 20.97
N LEU A 299 9.06 -17.47 19.64
CA LEU A 299 8.34 -16.44 18.90
C LEU A 299 6.82 -16.59 19.05
N ILE A 300 6.30 -17.82 18.96
CA ILE A 300 4.86 -18.11 19.12
C ILE A 300 4.40 -17.89 20.57
N GLN A 301 5.23 -18.23 21.56
CA GLN A 301 4.93 -17.94 22.98
C GLN A 301 4.71 -16.44 23.24
N GLY A 302 5.34 -15.58 22.44
CA GLY A 302 5.13 -14.13 22.47
C GLY A 302 6.22 -13.37 23.24
N PRO A 303 6.05 -12.04 23.37
CA PRO A 303 7.02 -11.17 24.03
C PRO A 303 6.98 -11.33 25.55
N LEU A 304 8.13 -11.10 26.20
CA LEU A 304 8.21 -11.00 27.66
C LEU A 304 7.80 -9.60 28.14
N SER A 305 8.07 -8.58 27.33
CA SER A 305 7.66 -7.20 27.57
C SER A 305 6.18 -7.00 27.28
N SER A 306 5.45 -6.40 28.22
CA SER A 306 4.06 -5.99 28.05
C SER A 306 3.85 -4.80 27.10
N LYS A 307 4.94 -4.18 26.62
CA LYS A 307 4.92 -3.08 25.62
C LYS A 307 5.05 -3.56 24.17
N LEU A 308 5.14 -4.87 24.00
CA LEU A 308 5.26 -5.52 22.70
C LEU A 308 4.02 -6.39 22.50
N THR A 309 3.64 -6.56 21.25
CA THR A 309 2.48 -7.34 20.86
C THR A 309 2.93 -8.50 19.96
N PRO A 310 2.42 -9.73 20.19
CA PRO A 310 2.65 -10.85 19.31
C PRO A 310 2.25 -10.53 17.86
N THR A 311 3.07 -10.99 16.92
CA THR A 311 2.77 -10.97 15.48
C THR A 311 2.11 -12.28 15.03
N ILE A 312 2.28 -13.35 15.79
CA ILE A 312 1.71 -14.67 15.54
C ILE A 312 0.78 -15.02 16.71
N ALA A 313 -0.37 -15.61 16.44
CA ALA A 313 -1.27 -16.06 17.50
C ALA A 313 -0.61 -17.17 18.35
N PRO A 314 -0.69 -17.13 19.69
CA PRO A 314 0.00 -18.09 20.56
C PRO A 314 -0.54 -19.53 20.45
N THR A 315 -1.69 -19.70 19.83
CA THR A 315 -2.35 -20.96 19.47
C THR A 315 -1.84 -21.56 18.16
N THR A 316 -1.07 -20.79 17.37
CA THR A 316 -0.53 -21.22 16.08
C THR A 316 0.36 -22.45 16.26
N LYS A 317 0.15 -23.49 15.45
CA LYS A 317 0.95 -24.72 15.52
C LYS A 317 1.93 -24.79 14.37
N ILE A 318 3.11 -25.30 14.67
CA ILE A 318 4.11 -25.69 13.69
C ILE A 318 3.96 -27.20 13.47
N LEU A 319 3.72 -27.60 12.22
CA LEU A 319 3.65 -28.99 11.79
C LEU A 319 5.03 -29.57 11.56
N SER A 320 5.92 -28.81 10.91
CA SER A 320 7.32 -29.21 10.70
C SER A 320 8.25 -28.01 10.49
N ILE A 321 9.52 -28.19 10.85
CA ILE A 321 10.62 -27.29 10.48
C ILE A 321 11.76 -28.16 9.96
N THR A 322 12.26 -27.83 8.77
CA THR A 322 13.41 -28.50 8.15
C THR A 322 14.40 -27.47 7.62
N THR A 323 15.68 -27.83 7.56
CA THR A 323 16.73 -26.96 7.03
C THR A 323 17.57 -27.73 6.02
N GLN A 324 17.73 -27.18 4.82
CA GLN A 324 18.56 -27.75 3.76
C GLN A 324 19.27 -26.63 3.00
N ASP A 325 20.59 -26.74 2.83
CA ASP A 325 21.41 -25.78 2.06
C ASP A 325 21.20 -24.30 2.45
N GLY A 326 20.93 -24.06 3.73
CA GLY A 326 20.65 -22.75 4.31
C GLY A 326 19.27 -22.16 4.03
N LEU A 327 18.35 -22.95 3.46
CA LEU A 327 16.92 -22.66 3.45
C LEU A 327 16.27 -23.32 4.67
N ALA A 328 15.57 -22.55 5.50
CA ALA A 328 14.66 -23.07 6.52
C ALA A 328 13.24 -23.15 5.96
N THR A 329 12.62 -24.33 5.95
CA THR A 329 11.21 -24.49 5.58
C THR A 329 10.38 -24.73 6.83
N ILE A 330 9.39 -23.88 7.07
CA ILE A 330 8.48 -23.98 8.22
C ILE A 330 7.08 -24.25 7.67
N ASP A 331 6.43 -25.27 8.22
CA ASP A 331 5.06 -25.61 7.89
C ASP A 331 4.17 -25.35 9.10
N PHE A 332 3.21 -24.44 8.96
CA PHE A 332 2.23 -24.09 10.00
C PHE A 332 0.91 -24.82 9.79
N SER A 333 0.11 -25.02 10.84
CA SER A 333 -1.30 -25.37 10.67
C SER A 333 -2.12 -24.18 10.11
N ASN A 334 -3.36 -24.42 9.69
CA ASN A 334 -4.28 -23.35 9.28
C ASN A 334 -4.54 -22.30 10.38
N ASP A 335 -4.24 -22.61 11.64
CA ASP A 335 -4.43 -21.69 12.78
C ASP A 335 -3.74 -20.32 12.52
N ILE A 336 -2.60 -20.29 11.79
CA ILE A 336 -1.90 -19.04 11.43
C ILE A 336 -2.75 -18.12 10.53
N ARG A 337 -3.72 -18.65 9.79
CA ARG A 337 -4.64 -17.91 8.91
C ARG A 337 -5.98 -17.66 9.58
N ASP A 338 -6.53 -18.69 10.21
CA ASP A 338 -7.89 -18.63 10.78
C ASP A 338 -7.97 -17.60 11.92
N GLU A 339 -6.87 -17.39 12.62
CA GLU A 339 -6.73 -16.39 13.69
C GLU A 339 -6.01 -15.12 13.23
N PHE A 340 -5.70 -15.01 11.94
CA PHE A 340 -5.05 -13.84 11.39
C PHE A 340 -6.01 -12.65 11.42
N PRO A 341 -5.62 -11.51 12.02
CA PRO A 341 -6.53 -10.39 12.24
C PRO A 341 -6.89 -9.59 10.98
N GLY A 342 -6.29 -9.95 9.84
CA GLY A 342 -6.41 -9.23 8.57
C GLY A 342 -5.50 -8.00 8.51
N GLY A 343 -5.42 -7.42 7.30
CA GLY A 343 -4.66 -6.20 7.03
C GLY A 343 -3.26 -6.43 6.46
N VAL A 344 -2.93 -5.60 5.48
CA VAL A 344 -1.67 -5.58 4.72
C VAL A 344 -0.45 -5.41 5.64
N LEU A 345 -0.56 -4.57 6.67
CA LEU A 345 0.52 -4.33 7.63
C LEU A 345 0.71 -5.50 8.60
N ALA A 346 -0.39 -6.12 9.07
CA ALA A 346 -0.31 -7.29 9.94
C ALA A 346 0.48 -8.41 9.25
N GLU A 347 0.22 -8.59 7.96
CA GLU A 347 0.73 -9.73 7.21
C GLU A 347 2.23 -9.56 6.97
N ASP A 348 2.63 -8.36 6.55
CA ASP A 348 4.03 -7.97 6.41
C ASP A 348 4.81 -8.12 7.73
N LEU A 349 4.27 -7.59 8.84
CA LEU A 349 4.92 -7.72 10.16
C LEU A 349 5.03 -9.17 10.61
N THR A 350 4.02 -10.00 10.33
CA THR A 350 4.02 -11.43 10.67
C THR A 350 5.10 -12.18 9.91
N ILE A 351 5.14 -11.99 8.59
CA ILE A 351 6.15 -12.63 7.73
C ILE A 351 7.53 -12.13 8.15
N ARG A 352 7.78 -10.81 8.18
CA ARG A 352 9.08 -10.24 8.57
C ARG A 352 9.54 -10.71 9.96
N SER A 353 8.63 -10.82 10.92
CA SER A 353 8.93 -11.33 12.26
C SER A 353 9.53 -12.74 12.20
N ILE A 354 8.91 -13.64 11.44
CA ILE A 354 9.42 -15.00 11.20
C ILE A 354 10.78 -14.95 10.51
N ILE A 355 10.88 -14.20 9.41
CA ILE A 355 12.10 -14.13 8.59
C ILE A 355 13.27 -13.63 9.44
N TRP A 356 13.11 -12.47 10.06
CA TRP A 356 14.17 -11.81 10.81
C TRP A 356 14.60 -12.61 12.03
N SER A 357 13.65 -13.26 12.72
CA SER A 357 13.97 -14.17 13.82
C SER A 357 14.75 -15.42 13.38
N LEU A 358 14.61 -15.88 12.15
CA LEU A 358 15.33 -17.09 11.69
C LEU A 358 16.63 -16.80 10.94
N THR A 359 16.66 -15.79 10.08
CA THR A 359 17.85 -15.46 9.27
C THR A 359 19.03 -14.92 10.07
N GLN A 360 18.84 -14.66 11.37
CA GLN A 360 19.93 -14.35 12.29
C GLN A 360 20.74 -15.60 12.69
N ILE A 361 20.17 -16.81 12.59
CA ILE A 361 20.83 -18.06 12.98
C ILE A 361 21.93 -18.37 11.94
N PRO A 362 23.22 -18.44 12.33
CA PRO A 362 24.29 -18.76 11.39
C PRO A 362 24.02 -20.07 10.66
N GLY A 363 23.96 -20.02 9.34
CA GLY A 363 23.62 -21.15 8.47
C GLY A 363 22.23 -21.08 7.85
N ILE A 364 21.31 -20.24 8.35
CA ILE A 364 20.01 -19.96 7.71
C ILE A 364 20.11 -18.64 6.93
N ARG A 365 19.96 -18.72 5.61
CA ARG A 365 20.07 -17.58 4.67
C ARG A 365 18.71 -17.14 4.15
N SER A 366 17.77 -18.07 4.04
CA SER A 366 16.43 -17.81 3.56
C SER A 366 15.42 -18.71 4.27
N VAL A 367 14.15 -18.34 4.17
CA VAL A 367 13.04 -19.04 4.80
C VAL A 367 11.94 -19.28 3.78
N ARG A 368 11.34 -20.46 3.82
CA ARG A 368 10.11 -20.81 3.11
C ARG A 368 9.02 -21.07 4.13
N ILE A 369 7.86 -20.47 3.91
CA ILE A 369 6.69 -20.66 4.77
C ILE A 369 5.67 -21.50 4.00
N LEU A 370 5.20 -22.56 4.65
CA LEU A 370 4.10 -23.41 4.21
C LEU A 370 2.98 -23.33 5.24
N VAL A 371 1.75 -23.65 4.82
CA VAL A 371 0.62 -23.86 5.73
C VAL A 371 -0.08 -25.14 5.35
N ASN A 372 -0.15 -26.15 6.23
CA ASN A 372 -0.65 -27.49 5.94
C ASN A 372 0.03 -28.13 4.71
N GLY A 373 1.35 -27.98 4.61
CA GLY A 373 2.18 -28.46 3.50
C GLY A 373 2.01 -27.65 2.21
N GLU A 374 1.21 -26.58 2.24
CA GLU A 374 0.87 -25.78 1.08
C GLU A 374 1.83 -24.59 0.89
N PHE A 375 2.55 -24.56 -0.24
CA PHE A 375 3.43 -23.48 -0.70
C PHE A 375 2.74 -22.45 -1.61
N GLY A 376 2.87 -21.16 -1.36
CA GLY A 376 2.38 -20.12 -2.27
C GLY A 376 0.95 -19.64 -2.08
N ASP A 377 0.42 -19.84 -0.88
CA ASP A 377 -0.76 -19.11 -0.41
C ASP A 377 -0.37 -17.79 0.24
N SER A 378 -1.33 -17.07 0.82
CA SER A 378 -1.07 -15.94 1.72
C SER A 378 -1.46 -16.28 3.17
N ILE A 379 -1.02 -15.47 4.13
CA ILE A 379 -1.54 -15.55 5.51
C ILE A 379 -2.83 -14.73 5.61
N GLY A 380 -2.82 -13.53 5.04
CA GLY A 380 -3.86 -12.51 5.17
C GLY A 380 -4.47 -12.04 3.85
N GLY A 381 -4.02 -12.55 2.71
CA GLY A 381 -4.55 -12.21 1.38
C GLY A 381 -3.65 -11.33 0.53
N HIS A 382 -2.55 -10.78 1.06
CA HIS A 382 -1.80 -9.70 0.42
C HIS A 382 -0.39 -10.10 -0.02
N ILE A 383 0.29 -10.99 0.73
CA ILE A 383 1.66 -11.44 0.43
C ILE A 383 1.63 -12.93 0.11
N LEU A 384 2.08 -13.30 -1.10
CA LEU A 384 2.18 -14.70 -1.47
C LEU A 384 3.44 -15.33 -0.88
N LEU A 385 3.27 -16.49 -0.24
CA LEU A 385 4.30 -17.35 0.35
C LEU A 385 4.90 -18.31 -0.70
N ASP A 386 5.01 -17.83 -1.95
CA ASP A 386 5.24 -18.63 -3.16
C ASP A 386 6.70 -18.57 -3.66
N HIS A 387 7.56 -18.05 -2.81
CA HIS A 387 9.00 -17.91 -2.99
C HIS A 387 9.70 -18.12 -1.64
N THR A 388 11.02 -18.00 -1.65
CA THR A 388 11.82 -18.00 -0.43
C THR A 388 12.07 -16.57 -0.01
N PHE A 389 11.92 -16.25 1.26
CA PHE A 389 12.18 -14.92 1.79
C PHE A 389 13.62 -14.85 2.32
N THR A 390 14.29 -13.72 2.13
CA THR A 390 15.60 -13.44 2.74
C THR A 390 15.49 -12.33 3.77
N SER A 391 16.56 -12.09 4.53
CA SER A 391 16.61 -11.01 5.53
C SER A 391 16.36 -9.62 4.93
N GLN A 392 16.55 -9.47 3.62
CA GLN A 392 16.15 -8.31 2.82
C GLN A 392 14.94 -8.70 1.97
N LEU A 393 13.87 -7.91 2.05
CA LEU A 393 12.66 -8.21 1.27
C LEU A 393 12.95 -8.09 -0.23
N GLY A 394 12.49 -9.08 -0.99
CA GLY A 394 12.44 -9.05 -2.44
C GLY A 394 13.47 -9.88 -3.21
N VAL A 395 13.90 -11.07 -2.76
CA VAL A 395 14.58 -12.06 -3.64
C VAL A 395 14.09 -13.46 -3.36
#